data_AF-A0A5E4QBX1-F1
#
_entry.id   AF-A0A5E4QBX1-F1
#
_cell.length_a   1.000
_cell.length_b   1.000
_cell.length_c   1.000
_cell.angle_alpha   90.00
_cell.angle_beta   90.00
_cell.angle_gamma   90.00
#
_symmetry.space_group_name_H-M   'P 1'
#
loop_
_entity.id
_entity.type
_entity.pdbx_description
1 polymer ?
#
loop_
_entity_poly.entity_id
_entity_poly.type
_entity_poly.pdbx_seq_one_letter_code
_entity_poly.pdbx_strand_id
1 'polypeptide(L)'
;MSFCQQEHIQEVLDKWTQIDDEIWAKVIVFEKNRRVAKAIGLCGFDNPHRDQKTDELKKHIGQGVKIKMDDAGNILIRRYSKSSVFVKSTAATSSEETAIGQDLFDMKKFQSNVNRELRRAYPDRKRLETQCLSAVAFVKSDADLLE
;
A
#
# COMPACT_ATOMS: atom_id res chain seq x y z
N MET A 1 6.11 11.43 -6.18
CA MET A 1 5.33 10.33 -5.57
C MET A 1 4.00 10.06 -6.26
N SER A 2 3.21 11.09 -6.64
CA SER A 2 1.88 10.90 -7.25
C SER A 2 1.90 10.19 -8.61
N PHE A 3 2.97 10.33 -9.40
CA PHE A 3 3.04 9.73 -10.74
C PHE A 3 3.01 8.19 -10.70
N CYS A 4 3.86 7.55 -9.90
CA CYS A 4 3.90 6.10 -9.75
C CYS A 4 2.60 5.52 -9.16
N GLN A 5 1.99 6.24 -8.22
CA GLN A 5 0.68 5.88 -7.67
C GLN A 5 -0.39 5.88 -8.76
N GLN A 6 -0.45 6.95 -9.55
CA GLN A 6 -1.43 7.09 -10.64
C GLN A 6 -1.24 6.03 -11.72
N GLU A 7 0.00 5.69 -12.09
CA GLU A 7 0.27 4.61 -13.04
C GLU A 7 -0.28 3.26 -12.58
N HIS A 8 -0.15 2.94 -11.28
CA HIS A 8 -0.65 1.67 -10.75
C HIS A 8 -2.16 1.61 -10.67
N ILE A 9 -2.80 2.73 -10.36
CA ILE A 9 -4.27 2.89 -10.43
C ILE A 9 -4.71 2.71 -11.89
N GLN A 10 -4.08 3.40 -12.83
CA GLN A 10 -4.42 3.32 -14.24
C GLN A 10 -4.26 1.89 -14.78
N GLU A 11 -3.20 1.18 -14.39
CA GLU A 11 -3.01 -0.22 -14.81
C GLU A 11 -4.14 -1.15 -14.33
N VAL A 12 -4.74 -0.87 -13.16
CA VAL A 12 -5.90 -1.63 -12.66
C VAL A 12 -7.15 -1.26 -13.44
N LEU A 13 -7.37 0.03 -13.69
CA LEU A 13 -8.53 0.53 -14.45
C LEU A 13 -8.54 0.01 -15.89
N ASP A 14 -7.39 0.00 -16.57
CA ASP A 14 -7.26 -0.46 -17.96
C ASP A 14 -7.59 -1.96 -18.12
N LYS A 15 -7.42 -2.73 -17.04
CA LYS A 15 -7.66 -4.18 -17.01
C LYS A 15 -8.92 -4.56 -16.23
N TRP A 16 -9.74 -3.58 -15.84
CA TRP A 16 -10.84 -3.79 -14.89
C TRP A 16 -11.75 -4.96 -15.27
N THR A 17 -12.14 -5.05 -16.55
CA THR A 17 -13.04 -6.11 -17.04
C THR A 17 -12.38 -7.49 -17.17
N GLN A 18 -11.07 -7.57 -16.98
CA GLN A 18 -10.28 -8.80 -17.06
C GLN A 18 -9.82 -9.28 -15.67
N ILE A 19 -10.04 -8.49 -14.63
CA ILE A 19 -9.73 -8.86 -13.25
C ILE A 19 -10.89 -9.71 -12.74
N ASP A 20 -10.56 -10.86 -12.15
CA ASP A 20 -11.53 -11.75 -11.52
C ASP A 20 -12.21 -11.05 -10.33
N ASP A 21 -13.53 -11.19 -10.21
CA ASP A 21 -14.35 -10.54 -9.17
C ASP A 21 -13.95 -10.99 -7.74
N GLU A 22 -13.28 -12.13 -7.58
CA GLU A 22 -12.76 -12.59 -6.29
C GLU A 22 -11.49 -11.84 -5.84
N ILE A 23 -10.85 -11.07 -6.74
CA ILE A 23 -9.62 -10.32 -6.43
C ILE A 23 -9.95 -8.99 -5.75
N TRP A 24 -9.61 -8.89 -4.48
CA TRP A 24 -9.87 -7.69 -3.66
C TRP A 24 -8.67 -6.74 -3.52
N ALA A 25 -7.46 -7.13 -3.91
CA ALA A 25 -6.28 -6.26 -3.87
C ALA A 25 -5.17 -6.68 -4.85
N LYS A 26 -4.36 -5.70 -5.26
CA LYS A 26 -3.11 -5.88 -6.00
C LYS A 26 -1.94 -5.43 -5.13
N VAL A 27 -1.03 -6.36 -4.82
CA VAL A 27 0.18 -6.06 -4.04
C VAL A 27 1.36 -5.83 -4.98
N ILE A 28 2.05 -4.71 -4.79
CA ILE A 28 3.24 -4.34 -5.55
C ILE A 28 4.41 -4.22 -4.57
N VAL A 29 5.48 -4.94 -4.85
CA VAL A 29 6.67 -4.95 -4.00
C VAL A 29 7.71 -3.99 -4.58
N PHE A 30 8.24 -3.14 -3.71
CA PHE A 30 9.30 -2.20 -4.03
C PHE A 30 10.54 -2.50 -3.19
N GLU A 31 11.70 -2.36 -3.84
CA GLU A 31 12.98 -2.16 -3.19
C GLU A 31 13.44 -0.75 -3.59
N LYS A 32 13.35 0.20 -2.64
CA LYS A 32 13.50 1.64 -2.91
C LYS A 32 12.54 2.12 -4.01
N ASN A 33 13.04 2.82 -5.02
CA ASN A 33 12.26 3.32 -6.15
C ASN A 33 12.01 2.27 -7.25
N ARG A 34 12.38 1.00 -7.05
CA ARG A 34 12.24 -0.05 -8.07
C ARG A 34 11.15 -1.03 -7.70
N ARG A 35 10.19 -1.21 -8.61
CA ARG A 35 9.22 -2.30 -8.53
C ARG A 35 9.92 -3.62 -8.84
N VAL A 36 9.96 -4.52 -7.87
CA VAL A 36 10.63 -5.84 -8.01
C VAL A 36 9.63 -6.98 -8.25
N ALA A 37 8.36 -6.81 -7.84
CA ALA A 37 7.35 -7.86 -8.05
C ALA A 37 5.91 -7.36 -8.00
N LYS A 38 5.02 -8.22 -8.51
CA LYS A 38 3.56 -8.12 -8.41
C LYS A 38 3.03 -9.48 -7.94
N ALA A 39 2.92 -9.71 -6.63
CA ALA A 39 2.33 -10.93 -6.02
C ALA A 39 2.54 -10.97 -4.48
N ILE A 40 1.89 -11.94 -3.85
CA ILE A 40 1.90 -12.21 -2.40
C ILE A 40 3.19 -13.00 -2.02
N GLY A 41 4.31 -12.32 -1.70
CA GLY A 41 5.49 -12.99 -1.09
C GLY A 41 6.86 -12.32 -1.27
N LEU A 42 7.36 -11.57 -0.27
CA LEU A 42 8.52 -10.66 -0.40
C LEU A 42 9.91 -11.30 -0.64
N CYS A 43 10.12 -12.55 -0.23
CA CYS A 43 11.46 -13.17 -0.22
C CYS A 43 11.80 -13.98 -1.48
N GLY A 44 10.84 -14.22 -2.38
CA GLY A 44 11.02 -15.07 -3.56
C GLY A 44 11.36 -14.32 -4.86
N PHE A 45 11.60 -13.02 -4.80
CA PHE A 45 11.76 -12.19 -6.00
C PHE A 45 13.21 -11.74 -6.18
N ASP A 46 13.76 -11.98 -7.37
CA ASP A 46 15.09 -11.53 -7.77
C ASP A 46 15.06 -10.06 -8.19
N ASN A 47 16.09 -9.31 -7.77
CA ASN A 47 16.34 -7.95 -8.21
C ASN A 47 17.84 -7.83 -8.56
N PRO A 48 18.21 -7.80 -9.85
CA PRO A 48 19.60 -7.70 -10.30
C PRO A 48 20.35 -6.45 -9.82
N HIS A 49 19.62 -5.44 -9.32
CA HIS A 49 20.18 -4.19 -8.83
C HIS A 49 19.98 -3.99 -7.33
N ARG A 50 19.75 -5.07 -6.58
CA ARG A 50 19.65 -5.03 -5.12
C ARG A 50 20.99 -4.62 -4.52
N ASP A 51 20.98 -3.58 -3.68
CA ASP A 51 22.16 -3.21 -2.92
C ASP A 51 22.31 -4.02 -1.62
N GLN A 52 23.52 -4.02 -1.07
CA GLN A 52 23.87 -4.79 0.12
C GLN A 52 23.02 -4.42 1.34
N LYS A 53 22.69 -3.13 1.51
CA LYS A 53 21.86 -2.63 2.61
C LYS A 53 20.44 -3.21 2.54
N THR A 54 19.85 -3.27 1.34
CA THR A 54 18.53 -3.83 1.11
C THR A 54 18.53 -5.33 1.37
N ASP A 55 19.59 -6.05 0.98
CA ASP A 55 19.73 -7.49 1.26
C ASP A 55 19.80 -7.79 2.76
N GLU A 56 20.56 -6.97 3.51
CA GLU A 56 20.62 -7.05 4.98
C GLU A 56 19.26 -6.77 5.63
N LEU A 57 18.54 -5.74 5.18
CA LEU A 57 17.20 -5.41 5.71
C LEU A 57 16.19 -6.54 5.41
N LYS A 58 16.22 -7.15 4.22
CA LYS A 58 15.30 -8.25 3.87
C LYS A 58 15.42 -9.44 4.81
N LYS A 59 16.62 -9.77 5.28
CA LYS A 59 16.86 -10.86 6.26
C LYS A 59 16.11 -10.62 7.57
N HIS A 60 15.83 -9.37 7.92
CA HIS A 60 15.15 -8.99 9.15
C HIS A 60 13.63 -8.96 9.03
N ILE A 61 13.04 -9.14 7.85
CA ILE A 61 11.57 -9.16 7.69
C ILE A 61 10.96 -10.33 8.48
N GLY A 62 11.60 -11.50 8.46
CA GLY A 62 11.12 -12.70 9.16
C GLY A 62 9.72 -13.11 8.70
N GLN A 63 8.80 -13.32 9.66
CA GLN A 63 7.41 -13.72 9.38
C GLN A 63 6.55 -12.60 8.77
N GLY A 64 7.05 -11.36 8.70
CA GLY A 64 6.36 -10.25 8.05
C GLY A 64 5.01 -9.87 8.69
N VAL A 65 3.98 -9.76 7.85
CA VAL A 65 2.62 -9.37 8.22
C VAL A 65 1.60 -10.30 7.60
N LYS A 66 0.43 -10.41 8.25
CA LYS A 66 -0.78 -10.97 7.66
C LYS A 66 -1.74 -9.82 7.36
N ILE A 67 -2.25 -9.78 6.14
CA ILE A 67 -3.28 -8.83 5.70
C ILE A 67 -4.57 -9.62 5.45
N LYS A 68 -5.70 -9.09 5.91
CA LYS A 68 -7.02 -9.70 5.73
C LYS A 68 -8.05 -8.62 5.41
N MET A 69 -8.95 -8.89 4.45
CA MET A 69 -10.17 -8.11 4.28
C MET A 69 -11.29 -8.69 5.14
N ASP A 70 -12.06 -7.84 5.82
CA ASP A 70 -13.30 -8.22 6.50
C ASP A 70 -14.53 -8.06 5.58
N ASP A 71 -15.69 -8.51 6.06
CA ASP A 71 -16.94 -8.46 5.28
C ASP A 71 -17.44 -7.03 5.02
N ALA A 72 -16.92 -6.04 5.75
CA ALA A 72 -17.21 -4.63 5.58
C ALA A 72 -16.25 -3.94 4.58
N GLY A 73 -15.26 -4.67 4.06
CA GLY A 73 -14.24 -4.15 3.15
C GLY A 73 -13.10 -3.41 3.83
N ASN A 74 -12.99 -3.48 5.16
CA ASN A 74 -11.81 -2.98 5.87
C ASN A 74 -10.64 -3.92 5.62
N ILE A 75 -9.44 -3.37 5.49
CA ILE A 75 -8.22 -4.15 5.35
C ILE A 75 -7.47 -4.09 6.67
N LEU A 76 -7.36 -5.23 7.32
CA LEU A 76 -6.68 -5.40 8.60
C LEU A 76 -5.24 -5.84 8.37
N ILE A 77 -4.32 -5.34 9.19
CA ILE A 77 -2.91 -5.74 9.16
C ILE A 77 -2.45 -6.20 10.54
N ARG A 78 -1.84 -7.38 10.60
CA ARG A 78 -1.24 -7.92 11.83
C ARG A 78 0.22 -8.24 11.60
N ARG A 79 1.08 -7.66 12.44
CA ARG A 79 2.51 -7.93 12.46
C ARG A 79 2.81 -9.27 13.13
N TYR A 80 3.63 -10.08 12.47
CA TYR A 80 4.22 -11.32 13.00
C TYR A 80 5.75 -11.24 13.03
N SER A 81 6.36 -10.27 12.34
CA SER A 81 7.79 -10.02 12.36
C SER A 81 8.28 -9.53 13.73
N LYS A 82 9.49 -9.97 14.11
CA LYS A 82 10.23 -9.39 15.24
C LYS A 82 10.70 -7.96 14.95
N SER A 83 10.96 -7.63 13.70
CA SER A 83 11.37 -6.29 13.25
C SER A 83 10.17 -5.37 13.04
N SER A 84 10.41 -4.06 13.17
CA SER A 84 9.39 -3.02 13.00
C SER A 84 8.75 -3.05 11.62
N VAL A 85 7.46 -2.70 11.57
CA VAL A 85 6.68 -2.53 10.35
C VAL A 85 5.94 -1.21 10.46
N PHE A 86 5.92 -0.45 9.38
CA PHE A 86 5.39 0.91 9.33
C PHE A 86 4.30 0.96 8.26
N VAL A 87 3.17 1.56 8.59
CA VAL A 87 2.09 1.82 7.65
C VAL A 87 2.17 3.29 7.27
N LYS A 88 2.26 3.56 5.97
CA LYS A 88 2.24 4.92 5.43
C LYS A 88 0.96 5.16 4.65
N SER A 89 0.29 6.24 5.00
CA SER A 89 -0.84 6.76 4.21
C SER A 89 -0.33 7.29 2.87
N THR A 90 -1.00 6.91 1.78
CA THR A 90 -0.76 7.44 0.43
C THR A 90 -1.67 8.62 0.09
N ALA A 91 -2.57 9.00 1.01
CA ALA A 91 -3.45 10.13 0.81
C ALA A 91 -2.63 11.44 0.79
N ALA A 92 -2.80 12.26 -0.24
CA ALA A 92 -2.07 13.51 -0.44
C ALA A 92 -2.29 14.57 0.67
N THR A 93 -3.18 14.32 1.64
CA THR A 93 -3.59 15.27 2.67
C THR A 93 -3.77 14.58 4.03
N SER A 94 -2.71 14.05 4.64
CA SER A 94 -2.54 13.92 6.11
C SER A 94 -1.30 13.08 6.41
N SER A 95 -0.28 13.72 7.00
CA SER A 95 0.91 13.08 7.56
C SER A 95 0.60 12.43 8.91
N GLU A 96 -0.36 11.51 8.95
CA GLU A 96 -0.56 10.67 10.14
C GLU A 96 0.24 9.37 9.96
N GLU A 97 1.48 9.36 10.42
CA GLU A 97 2.20 8.11 10.69
C GLU A 97 1.54 7.46 11.92
N THR A 98 0.57 6.58 11.71
CA THR A 98 -0.01 5.83 12.82
C THR A 98 0.86 4.60 13.11
N ALA A 99 1.40 4.50 14.32
CA ALA A 99 1.92 3.22 14.82
C ALA A 99 0.84 2.15 14.65
N ILE A 100 1.20 0.93 14.20
CA ILE A 100 0.26 -0.13 13.75
C ILE A 100 -0.99 -0.21 14.66
N GLY A 101 -2.04 0.48 14.24
CA GLY A 101 -3.33 0.55 14.90
C GLY A 101 -4.35 -0.12 13.99
N GLN A 102 -4.42 -1.45 14.09
CA GLN A 102 -5.39 -2.42 13.55
C GLN A 102 -5.75 -2.38 12.04
N ASP A 103 -5.98 -1.22 11.42
CA ASP A 103 -6.61 -1.10 10.10
C ASP A 103 -5.68 -0.40 9.10
N LEU A 104 -5.32 -1.12 8.03
CA LEU A 104 -4.59 -0.59 6.87
C LEU A 104 -5.50 0.25 5.97
N PHE A 105 -6.79 -0.08 5.90
CA PHE A 105 -7.81 0.64 5.17
C PHE A 105 -9.15 0.55 5.91
N ASP A 106 -9.80 1.69 6.12
CA ASP A 106 -11.12 1.82 6.74
C ASP A 106 -12.16 2.20 5.68
N MET A 107 -13.07 1.28 5.38
CA MET A 107 -14.11 1.46 4.37
C MET A 107 -15.11 2.54 4.76
N LYS A 108 -15.48 2.67 6.05
CA LYS A 108 -16.42 3.70 6.50
C LYS A 108 -15.82 5.09 6.39
N LYS A 109 -14.53 5.22 6.75
CA LYS A 109 -13.77 6.46 6.56
C LYS A 109 -13.67 6.82 5.08
N PHE A 110 -13.39 5.84 4.21
CA PHE A 110 -13.34 6.05 2.77
C PHE A 110 -14.70 6.50 2.21
N GLN A 111 -15.80 5.81 2.52
CA GLN A 111 -17.15 6.20 2.11
C GLN A 111 -17.50 7.62 2.57
N SER A 112 -17.13 7.99 3.80
CA SER A 112 -17.32 9.35 4.32
C SER A 112 -16.53 10.39 3.53
N ASN A 113 -15.31 10.06 3.11
CA ASN A 113 -14.48 10.93 2.28
C ASN A 113 -15.04 11.09 0.87
N VAL A 114 -15.53 10.01 0.25
CA VAL A 114 -16.23 10.04 -1.05
C VAL A 114 -17.44 10.98 -0.97
N ASN A 115 -18.29 10.79 0.03
CA ASN A 115 -19.48 11.62 0.24
C ASN A 115 -19.17 13.10 0.47
N ARG A 116 -18.01 13.41 1.06
CA ARG A 116 -17.56 14.79 1.25
C ARG A 116 -16.98 15.39 -0.03
N GLU A 117 -16.22 14.62 -0.80
CA GLU A 117 -15.64 15.07 -2.07
C GLU A 117 -16.72 15.39 -3.10
N LEU A 118 -17.75 14.53 -3.21
CA LEU A 118 -18.87 14.74 -4.14
C LEU A 118 -19.71 15.98 -3.82
N ARG A 119 -19.64 16.50 -2.59
CA ARG A 119 -20.33 17.74 -2.18
C ARG A 119 -19.49 19.01 -2.38
N ARG A 120 -18.26 18.90 -2.88
CA ARG A 120 -17.42 20.06 -3.14
C ARG A 120 -17.87 20.80 -4.39
N ALA A 121 -17.55 22.09 -4.46
CA ALA A 121 -17.76 22.90 -5.65
C ALA A 121 -17.03 22.33 -6.88
N TYR A 122 -15.86 21.73 -6.65
CA TYR A 122 -15.05 21.07 -7.67
C TYR A 122 -14.59 19.69 -7.14
N PRO A 123 -15.42 18.65 -7.29
CA PRO A 123 -15.05 17.30 -6.89
C PRO A 123 -13.86 16.80 -7.72
N ASP A 124 -12.85 16.24 -7.05
CA ASP A 124 -11.68 15.65 -7.73
C ASP A 124 -11.53 14.16 -7.40
N ARG A 125 -11.80 13.33 -8.41
CA ARG A 125 -11.68 11.87 -8.34
C ARG A 125 -10.26 11.43 -7.95
N LYS A 126 -9.20 12.11 -8.40
CA LYS A 126 -7.81 11.71 -8.14
C LYS A 126 -7.47 11.72 -6.64
N ARG A 127 -8.12 12.60 -5.88
CA ARG A 127 -7.97 12.66 -4.41
C ARG A 127 -8.58 11.46 -3.70
N LEU A 128 -9.57 10.82 -4.31
CA LEU A 128 -10.17 9.59 -3.79
C LEU A 128 -9.36 8.38 -4.22
N GLU A 129 -8.87 8.35 -5.46
CA GLU A 129 -8.07 7.22 -5.98
C GLU A 129 -6.81 6.95 -5.14
N THR A 130 -6.13 8.00 -4.67
CA THR A 130 -4.95 7.85 -3.80
C THR A 130 -5.24 7.25 -2.42
N GLN A 131 -6.50 7.29 -1.97
CA GLN A 131 -6.94 6.66 -0.71
C GLN A 131 -7.20 5.16 -0.87
N CYS A 132 -7.35 4.66 -2.10
CA CYS A 132 -7.45 3.22 -2.39
C CYS A 132 -6.09 2.51 -2.31
N LEU A 133 -5.01 3.26 -2.08
CA LEU A 133 -3.66 2.74 -1.94
C LEU A 133 -3.30 2.68 -0.45
N SER A 134 -2.47 1.71 -0.09
CA SER A 134 -1.89 1.62 1.25
C SER A 134 -0.46 1.12 1.12
N ALA A 135 0.47 1.74 1.84
CA ALA A 135 1.88 1.39 1.76
C ALA A 135 2.39 0.84 3.08
N VAL A 136 3.13 -0.26 3.02
CA VAL A 136 3.71 -0.93 4.19
C VAL A 136 5.23 -1.02 4.00
N ALA A 137 5.97 -0.42 4.91
CA ALA A 137 7.43 -0.47 4.94
C ALA A 137 7.91 -1.41 6.05
N PHE A 138 8.91 -2.24 5.75
CA PHE A 138 9.44 -3.23 6.68
C PHE A 138 10.83 -2.82 7.16
N VAL A 139 11.12 -3.13 8.44
CA VAL A 139 12.41 -2.97 9.12
C VAL A 139 12.82 -1.51 9.35
N LYS A 140 12.76 -0.67 8.32
CA LYS A 140 13.10 0.75 8.38
C LYS A 140 12.00 1.59 7.71
N SER A 141 11.74 2.77 8.28
CA SER A 141 10.95 3.82 7.64
C SER A 141 11.88 4.99 7.34
N ASP A 142 11.96 5.39 6.08
CA ASP A 142 12.54 6.67 5.67
C ASP A 142 11.43 7.73 5.57
N ALA A 143 11.73 9.02 5.43
CA ALA A 143 10.68 10.03 5.27
C ALA A 143 9.90 9.79 3.96
N ASP A 144 10.65 9.60 2.87
CA ASP A 144 10.11 9.19 1.59
C ASP A 144 9.95 7.66 1.51
N LEU A 145 8.85 7.19 0.91
CA LEU A 145 8.57 5.75 0.75
C LEU A 145 9.51 5.05 -0.25
N LEU A 146 10.14 5.82 -1.14
CA LEU A 146 10.92 5.29 -2.26
C LEU A 146 12.44 5.48 -2.10
N GLU A 147 12.90 5.98 -0.95
CA GLU A 147 14.33 6.14 -0.62
C GLU A 147 14.91 4.97 0.19
#